data_AF-A0A7C4GBU3-F1
#
_entry.id   AF-A0A7C4GBU3-F1
#
_cell.length_a   1.000
_cell.length_b   1.000
_cell.length_c   1.000
_cell.angle_alpha   90.00
_cell.angle_beta   90.00
_cell.angle_gamma   90.00
#
_symmetry.space_group_name_H-M   'P 1'
#
loop_
_entity.id
_entity.type
_entity.pdbx_description
1 polymer ?
#
loop_
_entity_poly.entity_id
_entity_poly.type
_entity_poly.pdbx_seq_one_letter_code
_entity_poly.pdbx_strand_id
1 'polypeptide(L)'
;MDRAEYYIENYAPENMKIKIVDKVPVEVISSISMSEREFLKTLAEKIEIRKPTPKEFEAEIVENARRMGIDIKRAFQILYKVILGRDSGPRLAPFILSLNEEFIVKRLKLLE
;
A
#
# COMPACT_ATOMS: atom_id res chain seq x y z
N MET A 1 6.91 23.31 -14.15
CA MET A 1 5.63 22.86 -13.57
C MET A 1 5.14 21.74 -14.44
N ASP A 2 5.29 20.52 -13.94
CA ASP A 2 5.03 19.30 -14.68
C ASP A 2 3.53 19.08 -14.85
N ARG A 3 3.10 18.67 -16.05
CA ARG A 3 1.68 18.48 -16.40
C ARG A 3 0.97 17.45 -15.51
N ALA A 4 1.73 16.63 -14.79
CA ALA A 4 1.23 15.66 -13.83
C ALA A 4 0.65 16.32 -12.57
N GLU A 5 1.25 17.41 -12.06
CA GLU A 5 0.75 18.13 -10.88
C GLU A 5 -0.61 18.79 -11.18
N TYR A 6 -0.72 19.40 -12.37
CA TYR A 6 -1.95 20.08 -12.80
C TYR A 6 -3.15 19.14 -12.93
N TYR A 7 -2.95 17.87 -13.32
CA TYR A 7 -4.05 16.91 -13.49
C TYR A 7 -4.60 16.41 -12.15
N ILE A 8 -3.72 16.24 -11.15
CA ILE A 8 -4.10 15.85 -9.78
C ILE A 8 -4.93 16.96 -9.12
N GLU A 9 -4.56 18.21 -9.34
CA GLU A 9 -5.28 19.36 -8.77
C GLU A 9 -6.63 19.64 -9.43
N ASN A 10 -6.77 19.41 -10.75
CA ASN A 10 -7.92 19.91 -11.50
C ASN A 10 -8.94 18.84 -11.94
N TYR A 11 -8.58 17.55 -11.98
CA TYR A 11 -9.42 16.51 -12.58
C TYR A 11 -9.72 15.30 -11.69
N ALA A 12 -9.17 15.23 -10.47
CA ALA A 12 -9.56 14.19 -9.51
C ALA A 12 -10.92 14.58 -8.87
N PRO A 13 -12.01 13.81 -9.08
CA PRO A 13 -13.29 14.09 -8.44
C PRO A 13 -13.15 14.07 -6.92
N GLU A 14 -13.99 14.81 -6.18
CA GLU A 14 -13.76 15.04 -4.74
C GLU A 14 -13.82 13.77 -3.87
N ASN A 15 -14.48 12.71 -4.36
CA ASN A 15 -14.46 11.35 -3.80
C ASN A 15 -13.20 10.52 -4.16
N MET A 16 -12.36 11.05 -5.06
CA MET A 16 -11.10 10.51 -5.57
C MET A 16 -9.88 11.34 -5.09
N LYS A 17 -10.12 12.39 -4.28
CA LYS A 17 -9.15 12.91 -3.31
C LYS A 17 -8.95 11.86 -2.21
N ILE A 18 -8.39 10.71 -2.58
CA ILE A 18 -7.89 9.72 -1.64
C ILE A 18 -6.80 10.44 -0.86
N LYS A 19 -7.15 11.00 0.30
CA LYS A 19 -6.19 11.50 1.27
C LYS A 19 -5.41 10.30 1.75
N ILE A 20 -4.31 10.01 1.08
CA ILE A 20 -3.25 9.18 1.63
C ILE A 20 -2.93 9.76 3.00
N VAL A 21 -3.02 8.95 4.05
CA VAL A 21 -2.76 9.43 5.40
C VAL A 21 -1.31 9.91 5.48
N ASP A 22 -1.09 11.18 5.82
CA ASP A 22 0.26 11.75 5.96
C ASP A 22 1.12 10.90 6.90
N LYS A 23 0.52 10.40 7.98
CA LYS A 23 1.12 9.46 8.95
C LYS A 23 0.22 8.25 9.16
N VAL A 24 0.81 7.05 9.22
CA VAL A 24 0.08 5.84 9.62
C VAL A 24 -0.35 6.02 11.08
N PRO A 25 -1.63 5.78 11.44
CA PRO A 25 -2.08 5.91 12.83
C PRO A 25 -1.27 5.00 13.77
N VAL A 26 -0.91 5.50 14.96
CA VAL A 26 -0.12 4.74 15.95
C VAL A 26 -0.80 3.43 16.32
N GLU A 27 -2.13 3.42 16.39
CA GLU A 27 -2.92 2.20 16.66
C GLU A 27 -2.71 1.12 15.58
N VAL A 28 -2.57 1.52 14.32
CA VAL A 28 -2.28 0.59 13.22
C VAL A 28 -0.87 0.03 13.41
N ILE A 29 0.14 0.89 13.62
CA ILE A 29 1.54 0.48 13.82
C ILE A 29 1.68 -0.49 14.99
N SER A 30 1.01 -0.22 16.11
CA SER A 30 1.00 -1.07 17.31
C SER A 30 0.25 -2.39 17.11
N SER A 31 -0.70 -2.44 16.18
CA SER A 31 -1.46 -3.66 15.86
C SER A 31 -0.76 -4.60 14.88
N ILE A 32 0.36 -4.17 14.27
CA ILE A 32 1.11 -4.94 13.28
C ILE A 32 2.15 -5.80 14.00
N SER A 33 1.98 -7.11 13.89
CA SER A 33 2.92 -8.12 14.40
C SER A 33 4.25 -8.15 13.62
N MET A 34 5.25 -8.86 14.14
CA MET A 34 6.54 -8.99 13.45
C MET A 34 6.40 -9.62 12.06
N SER A 35 5.61 -10.68 11.93
CA SER A 35 5.36 -11.35 10.64
C SER A 35 4.67 -10.41 9.64
N GLU A 36 3.73 -9.58 10.11
CA GLU A 36 3.07 -8.59 9.28
C GLU A 36 4.00 -7.43 8.87
N ARG A 37 4.96 -7.03 9.72
CA ARG A 37 6.01 -6.06 9.33
C ARG A 37 6.92 -6.63 8.25
N GLU A 38 7.37 -7.86 8.42
CA GLU A 38 8.22 -8.54 7.44
C GLU A 38 7.48 -8.75 6.11
N PHE A 39 6.18 -9.03 6.15
CA PHE A 39 5.31 -9.08 4.97
C PHE A 39 5.31 -7.74 4.21
N LEU A 40 5.09 -6.62 4.90
CA LEU A 40 5.08 -5.29 4.27
C LEU A 40 6.45 -4.92 3.71
N LYS A 41 7.54 -5.23 4.43
CA LYS A 41 8.90 -5.02 3.97
C LYS A 41 9.19 -5.82 2.69
N THR A 42 8.79 -7.09 2.65
CA THR A 42 8.96 -7.95 1.48
C THR A 42 8.24 -7.39 0.26
N LEU A 43 7.01 -6.90 0.42
CA LEU A 43 6.28 -6.23 -0.66
C LEU A 43 7.00 -4.96 -1.15
N ALA A 44 7.56 -4.18 -0.24
CA ALA A 44 8.33 -2.98 -0.59
C ALA A 44 9.56 -3.32 -1.43
N GLU A 45 10.33 -4.34 -1.03
CA GLU A 45 11.50 -4.82 -1.77
C GLU A 45 11.10 -5.33 -3.16
N LYS A 46 9.94 -5.99 -3.29
CA LYS A 46 9.45 -6.44 -4.59
C LYS A 46 9.11 -5.29 -5.53
N ILE A 47 8.51 -4.21 -5.03
CA ILE A 47 8.23 -3.00 -5.81
C ILE A 47 9.54 -2.30 -6.23
N GLU A 48 10.54 -2.30 -5.35
CA GLU A 48 11.85 -1.68 -5.61
C GLU A 48 12.67 -2.47 -6.65
N ILE A 49 12.57 -3.81 -6.64
CA ILE A 49 13.34 -4.69 -7.55
C ILE A 49 12.68 -4.80 -8.93
N ARG A 50 11.35 -4.84 -8.99
CA ARG A 50 10.59 -4.99 -10.24
C ARG A 50 9.38 -4.07 -10.22
N LYS A 51 8.95 -3.58 -11.38
CA LYS A 51 7.64 -2.91 -11.55
C LYS A 51 6.59 -3.96 -11.91
N PRO A 52 5.92 -4.62 -10.93
CA PRO A 52 4.95 -5.66 -11.25
C PRO A 52 3.72 -5.04 -11.90
N THR A 53 3.03 -5.84 -12.70
CA THR A 53 1.65 -5.53 -13.10
C THR A 53 0.70 -5.66 -11.90
N PRO A 54 -0.50 -5.05 -11.94
CA PRO A 54 -1.49 -5.21 -10.86
C PRO A 54 -1.83 -6.66 -10.52
N LYS A 55 -1.88 -7.53 -11.53
CA LYS A 55 -2.16 -8.96 -11.34
C LYS A 55 -1.01 -9.68 -10.62
N GLU A 56 0.22 -9.40 -11.01
CA GLU A 56 1.41 -9.98 -10.36
C GLU A 56 1.54 -9.50 -8.91
N PHE A 57 1.27 -8.22 -8.67
CA PHE A 57 1.35 -7.67 -7.32
C PHE A 57 0.25 -8.23 -6.40
N GLU A 58 -0.97 -8.41 -6.90
CA GLU A 58 -2.05 -9.07 -6.13
C GLU A 58 -1.72 -10.53 -5.83
N ALA A 59 -1.13 -11.27 -6.78
CA ALA A 59 -0.66 -12.63 -6.55
C ALA A 59 0.46 -12.67 -5.50
N GLU A 60 1.40 -11.72 -5.55
CA GLU A 60 2.50 -11.60 -4.59
C GLU A 60 1.98 -11.32 -3.17
N ILE A 61 0.97 -10.46 -3.01
CA ILE A 61 0.30 -10.21 -1.72
C ILE A 61 -0.24 -11.52 -1.15
N VAL A 62 -0.96 -12.30 -1.95
CA VAL A 62 -1.57 -13.55 -1.51
C VAL A 62 -0.52 -14.61 -1.20
N GLU A 63 0.52 -14.75 -2.03
CA GLU A 63 1.57 -15.73 -1.83
C GLU A 63 2.38 -15.45 -0.56
N ASN A 64 2.81 -14.19 -0.35
CA ASN A 64 3.56 -13.83 0.85
C ASN A 64 2.71 -13.97 2.11
N ALA A 65 1.44 -13.54 2.08
CA ALA A 65 0.53 -13.73 3.20
C ALA A 65 0.43 -15.22 3.59
N ARG A 66 0.21 -16.11 2.61
CA ARG A 66 0.16 -17.57 2.84
C ARG A 66 1.47 -18.13 3.40
N ARG A 67 2.61 -17.74 2.82
CA ARG A 67 3.94 -18.21 3.26
C ARG A 67 4.25 -17.81 4.70
N MET A 68 3.75 -16.66 5.14
CA MET A 68 4.01 -16.10 6.47
C MET A 68 2.91 -16.42 7.48
N GLY A 69 1.91 -17.24 7.10
CA GLY A 69 0.79 -17.62 7.96
C GLY A 69 -0.17 -16.48 8.28
N ILE A 70 -0.17 -15.42 7.46
CA ILE A 70 -1.07 -14.27 7.62
C ILE A 70 -2.36 -14.58 6.86
N ASP A 71 -3.51 -14.36 7.54
CA ASP A 71 -4.80 -14.43 6.88
C ASP A 71 -4.87 -13.46 5.69
N ILE A 72 -5.37 -13.92 4.54
CA ILE A 72 -5.36 -13.14 3.30
C ILE A 72 -6.17 -11.85 3.49
N LYS A 73 -7.33 -11.93 4.15
CA LYS A 73 -8.16 -10.74 4.41
C LYS A 73 -7.43 -9.76 5.31
N ARG A 74 -6.74 -10.23 6.35
CA ARG A 74 -5.88 -9.42 7.21
C ARG A 74 -4.75 -8.74 6.43
N ALA A 75 -4.07 -9.44 5.52
CA ALA A 75 -3.02 -8.86 4.69
C ALA A 75 -3.52 -7.66 3.86
N PHE A 76 -4.68 -7.79 3.21
CA PHE A 76 -5.31 -6.69 2.49
C PHE A 76 -5.75 -5.55 3.43
N GLN A 77 -6.32 -5.86 4.60
CA GLN A 77 -6.74 -4.85 5.58
C GLN A 77 -5.56 -4.01 6.09
N ILE A 78 -4.41 -4.64 6.37
CA ILE A 78 -3.21 -3.92 6.81
C ILE A 78 -2.77 -2.95 5.71
N LEU A 79 -2.72 -3.39 4.45
CA LEU A 79 -2.34 -2.52 3.35
C LEU A 79 -3.33 -1.36 3.17
N TYR A 80 -4.64 -1.59 3.26
CA TYR A 80 -5.61 -0.50 3.26
C TYR A 80 -5.40 0.46 4.44
N LYS A 81 -5.11 -0.02 5.64
CA LYS A 81 -4.86 0.85 6.81
C LYS A 81 -3.58 1.65 6.68
N VAL A 82 -2.51 1.03 6.20
CA VAL A 82 -1.19 1.67 6.04
C VAL A 82 -1.20 2.71 4.92
N ILE A 83 -1.92 2.45 3.82
CA ILE A 83 -1.93 3.35 2.65
C ILE A 83 -3.10 4.36 2.71
N LEU A 84 -4.30 3.94 3.13
CA LEU A 84 -5.52 4.75 3.09
C LEU A 84 -6.04 5.17 4.46
N GLY A 85 -5.56 4.56 5.55
CA GLY A 85 -6.15 4.76 6.88
C GLY A 85 -7.56 4.20 7.02
N ARG A 86 -7.97 3.24 6.17
CA ARG A 86 -9.32 2.65 6.14
C ARG A 86 -9.25 1.13 6.09
N ASP A 87 -10.33 0.45 6.44
CA ASP A 87 -10.42 -1.03 6.38
C ASP A 87 -10.71 -1.59 4.98
N SER A 88 -11.14 -0.74 4.04
CA SER A 88 -11.49 -1.12 2.67
C SER A 88 -11.37 0.06 1.70
N GLY A 89 -11.35 -0.23 0.40
CA GLY A 89 -11.16 0.77 -0.65
C GLY A 89 -11.29 0.20 -2.07
N PRO A 90 -10.85 0.95 -3.09
CA PRO A 90 -10.79 0.47 -4.47
C PRO A 90 -9.79 -0.69 -4.59
N ARG A 91 -9.75 -1.37 -5.74
CA ARG A 91 -8.79 -2.45 -5.98
C ARG A 91 -7.37 -2.03 -5.58
N LEU A 92 -6.83 -2.72 -4.59
CA LEU A 92 -5.62 -2.28 -3.88
C LEU A 92 -4.38 -2.30 -4.77
N ALA A 93 -4.14 -3.40 -5.50
CA ALA A 93 -2.96 -3.54 -6.33
C ALA A 93 -2.81 -2.45 -7.42
N PRO A 94 -3.81 -2.18 -8.27
CA PRO A 94 -3.69 -1.10 -9.26
C PRO A 94 -3.60 0.28 -8.59
N PHE A 95 -4.24 0.46 -7.43
CA PHE A 95 -4.12 1.70 -6.68
C PHE A 95 -2.70 1.93 -6.17
N ILE A 96 -2.10 0.96 -5.46
CA ILE A 96 -0.72 1.06 -4.96
C ILE A 96 0.27 1.31 -6.10
N LEU A 97 0.13 0.61 -7.23
CA LEU A 97 1.02 0.77 -8.37
C LEU A 97 0.82 2.07 -9.17
N SER A 98 -0.31 2.77 -8.97
CA SER A 98 -0.54 4.11 -9.53
C SER A 98 0.10 5.23 -8.70
N LEU A 99 0.51 4.94 -7.46
CA LEU A 99 1.15 5.89 -6.57
C LEU A 99 2.64 6.01 -6.87
N ASN A 100 3.26 7.08 -6.36
CA ASN A 100 4.70 7.26 -6.45
C ASN A 100 5.44 6.08 -5.77
N GLU A 101 6.36 5.46 -6.50
CA GLU A 101 7.08 4.25 -6.07
C GLU A 101 7.87 4.48 -4.78
N GLU A 102 8.66 5.56 -4.71
CA GLU A 102 9.45 5.91 -3.52
C GLU A 102 8.55 6.15 -2.31
N PHE A 103 7.39 6.78 -2.51
CA PHE A 103 6.40 6.99 -1.46
C PHE A 103 5.92 5.65 -0.88
N ILE A 104 5.54 4.70 -1.74
CA ILE A 104 5.05 3.39 -1.30
C ILE A 104 6.15 2.57 -0.63
N VAL A 105 7.33 2.51 -1.23
CA VAL A 105 8.46 1.77 -0.66
C VAL A 105 8.81 2.32 0.72
N LYS A 106 8.91 3.66 0.87
CA LYS A 106 9.10 4.31 2.17
C LYS A 106 7.97 3.98 3.12
N ARG A 107 6.71 4.08 2.70
CA ARG A 107 5.53 3.80 3.54
C ARG A 107 5.48 2.37 4.07
N LEU A 108 5.89 1.40 3.26
CA LEU A 108 5.90 -0.03 3.63
C LEU A 108 7.14 -0.42 4.46
N LYS A 109 8.30 0.22 4.23
CA LYS A 109 9.53 0.00 5.01
C LYS A 109 9.54 0.75 6.34
N LEU A 110 9.01 1.97 6.38
CA LEU A 110 9.03 2.89 7.54
C LEU A 110 7.75 2.77 8.39
N LEU A 111 7.52 1.59 8.95
CA LEU A 111 6.63 1.47 10.12
C LEU A 111 7.37 1.82 11.42
N GLU A 112 8.24 2.83 11.39
CA GLU A 112 8.93 3.38 12.56
C GLU A 112 8.21 4.63 13.07
#